data_AF-A0A5C9C1Z6-F1
#
_entry.id   AF-A0A5C9C1Z6-F1
#
_cell.length_a   1.000
_cell.length_b   1.000
_cell.length_c   1.000
_cell.angle_alpha   90.00
_cell.angle_beta   90.00
_cell.angle_gamma   90.00
#
_symmetry.space_group_name_H-M   'P 1'
#
loop_
_entity.id
_entity.type
_entity.pdbx_description
1 polymer ?
#
loop_
_entity_poly.entity_id
_entity_poly.type
_entity_poly.pdbx_seq_one_letter_code
_entity_poly.pdbx_strand_id
1 'polypeptide(L)'
;MSEPMYLAKSEDGYPALLPQMANRHGLITGATGTGKTVTLQSMAERLSFAGVPVFMADVKGDLSGMGAAGNPSEKLLKRIADLGLEGFAPYANPVAFWDVFGENGIPIRATVSDMGPLLLARLLNLNDTQGGVLQLVFKIADDQGLLLLDLKDLRAMVQHVGDNAKTFTTEYGNVASASIGAIQRGLLTLEQQGGDQFFGEPMLDINDLMKVDENGRG
;
A
#
# COMPACT_ATOMS: atom_id res chain seq x y z
N MET A 1 8.87 26.30 -17.12
CA MET A 1 7.74 25.99 -16.22
C MET A 1 7.10 24.71 -16.71
N SER A 2 6.77 23.78 -15.82
CA SER A 2 6.05 22.55 -16.20
C SER A 2 4.66 22.89 -16.73
N GLU A 3 4.23 22.23 -17.81
CA GLU A 3 2.91 22.50 -18.41
C GLU A 3 1.77 22.15 -17.43
N PRO A 4 0.70 22.97 -17.37
CA PRO A 4 -0.48 22.65 -16.57
C PRO A 4 -1.18 21.36 -17.04
N MET A 5 -1.53 20.50 -16.09
CA MET A 5 -2.29 19.27 -16.38
C MET A 5 -3.79 19.57 -16.33
N TYR A 6 -4.39 19.87 -17.47
CA TYR A 6 -5.84 20.16 -17.58
C TYR A 6 -6.69 18.96 -17.17
N LEU A 7 -7.58 19.09 -16.19
CA LEU A 7 -8.40 17.98 -15.69
C LEU A 7 -9.85 18.04 -16.16
N ALA A 8 -10.35 19.24 -16.48
CA ALA A 8 -11.76 19.46 -16.78
C ALA A 8 -11.96 20.65 -17.73
N LYS A 9 -13.23 20.83 -18.13
CA LYS A 9 -13.74 22.02 -18.81
C LYS A 9 -14.89 22.57 -17.99
N SER A 10 -14.84 23.86 -17.67
CA SER A 10 -15.91 24.64 -17.04
C SER A 10 -16.31 25.80 -17.95
N GLU A 11 -17.37 26.53 -17.60
CA GLU A 11 -17.79 27.74 -18.33
C GLU A 11 -16.67 28.79 -18.37
N ASP A 12 -15.96 28.94 -17.25
CA ASP A 12 -14.88 29.93 -17.07
C ASP A 12 -13.50 29.46 -17.58
N GLY A 13 -13.38 28.26 -18.17
CA GLY A 13 -12.13 27.79 -18.76
C GLY A 13 -11.80 26.32 -18.49
N TYR A 14 -10.52 26.02 -18.32
CA TYR A 14 -10.00 24.66 -18.21
C TYR A 14 -9.25 24.48 -16.89
N PRO A 15 -9.92 24.01 -15.83
CA PRO A 15 -9.27 23.69 -14.57
C PRO A 15 -8.08 22.75 -14.77
N ALA A 16 -6.94 23.09 -14.18
CA ALA A 16 -5.69 22.33 -14.33
C ALA A 16 -4.99 22.15 -12.99
N LEU A 17 -4.32 21.02 -12.84
CA LEU A 17 -3.36 20.79 -11.77
C LEU A 17 -1.97 21.28 -12.22
N LEU A 18 -1.34 22.12 -11.42
CA LEU A 18 0.04 22.53 -11.65
C LEU A 18 0.97 21.43 -11.11
N PRO A 19 1.84 20.82 -11.94
CA PRO A 19 2.70 19.71 -11.49
C PRO A 19 3.54 20.04 -10.24
N GLN A 20 4.09 21.26 -10.16
CA GLN A 20 4.87 21.73 -9.01
C GLN A 20 4.07 21.84 -7.70
N MET A 21 2.73 21.84 -7.79
CA MET A 21 1.82 21.92 -6.66
C MET A 21 1.21 20.56 -6.32
N ALA A 22 1.49 19.50 -7.09
CA ALA A 22 0.95 18.16 -6.90
C ALA A 22 1.46 17.46 -5.64
N ASN A 23 2.51 17.98 -5.01
CA ASN A 23 3.00 17.52 -3.71
C ASN A 23 2.13 17.95 -2.51
N ARG A 24 1.02 18.67 -2.76
CA ARG A 24 0.03 19.02 -1.73
C ARG A 24 -1.09 17.99 -1.68
N HIS A 25 -1.67 17.83 -0.50
CA HIS A 25 -2.83 16.97 -0.32
C HIS A 25 -4.07 17.53 -1.03
N GLY A 26 -4.87 16.63 -1.60
CA GLY A 26 -6.14 16.94 -2.25
C GLY A 26 -7.23 15.95 -1.86
N LEU A 27 -8.48 16.32 -2.09
CA LEU A 27 -9.66 15.50 -1.80
C LEU A 27 -10.58 15.46 -3.01
N ILE A 28 -10.82 14.25 -3.53
CA ILE A 28 -11.87 13.99 -4.52
C ILE A 28 -13.08 13.44 -3.77
N THR A 29 -14.17 14.20 -3.74
CA THR A 29 -15.42 13.81 -3.07
C THR A 29 -16.62 14.00 -4.00
N GLY A 30 -17.69 13.25 -3.74
CA GLY A 30 -18.90 13.24 -4.56
C GLY A 30 -19.77 12.02 -4.29
N ALA A 31 -21.03 12.07 -4.70
CA ALA A 31 -21.94 10.94 -4.56
C ALA A 31 -21.53 9.74 -5.44
N THR A 32 -22.17 8.60 -5.27
CA THR A 32 -21.96 7.43 -6.14
C THR A 32 -22.34 7.80 -7.58
N GLY A 33 -21.49 7.41 -8.54
CA GLY A 33 -21.72 7.69 -9.97
C GLY A 33 -21.38 9.10 -10.44
N THR A 34 -20.83 9.97 -9.58
CA THR A 34 -20.46 11.36 -9.97
C THR A 34 -19.04 11.48 -10.55
N GLY A 35 -18.43 10.36 -10.97
CA GLY A 35 -17.14 10.38 -11.68
C GLY A 35 -15.88 10.41 -10.80
N LYS A 36 -15.96 10.13 -9.49
CA LYS A 36 -14.78 10.09 -8.60
C LYS A 36 -13.63 9.23 -9.16
N THR A 37 -13.93 7.99 -9.56
CA THR A 37 -12.97 7.05 -10.13
C THR A 37 -12.39 7.59 -11.44
N VAL A 38 -13.23 8.13 -12.34
CA VAL A 38 -12.79 8.70 -13.62
C VAL A 38 -11.86 9.90 -13.40
N THR A 39 -12.16 10.77 -12.43
CA THR A 39 -11.28 11.89 -12.07
C THR A 39 -9.92 11.39 -11.56
N LEU A 40 -9.92 10.39 -10.67
CA LEU A 40 -8.70 9.81 -10.13
C LEU A 40 -7.85 9.16 -11.24
N GLN A 41 -8.47 8.37 -12.11
CA GLN A 41 -7.81 7.77 -13.28
C GLN A 41 -7.19 8.85 -14.17
N SER A 42 -7.96 9.87 -14.56
CA SER A 42 -7.44 10.94 -15.43
C SER A 42 -6.26 11.71 -14.82
N MET A 43 -6.26 11.91 -13.49
CA MET A 43 -5.11 12.50 -12.80
C MET A 43 -3.89 11.57 -12.83
N ALA A 44 -4.09 10.28 -12.56
CA ALA A 44 -3.02 9.28 -12.57
C ALA A 44 -2.41 9.12 -13.98
N GLU A 45 -3.23 9.04 -15.03
CA GLU A 45 -2.77 8.99 -16.44
C GLU A 45 -1.87 10.18 -16.79
N ARG A 46 -2.26 11.38 -16.37
CA ARG A 46 -1.51 12.61 -16.68
C ARG A 46 -0.20 12.70 -15.90
N LEU A 47 -0.19 12.26 -14.65
CA LEU A 47 1.02 12.18 -13.83
C LEU A 47 1.98 11.13 -14.39
N SER A 48 1.48 9.94 -14.71
CA SER A 48 2.21 8.87 -15.39
C SER A 48 2.84 9.39 -16.68
N PHE A 49 2.06 10.05 -17.54
CA PHE A 49 2.54 10.63 -18.79
C PHE A 49 3.63 11.70 -18.59
N ALA A 50 3.57 12.46 -17.48
CA ALA A 50 4.58 13.44 -17.11
C ALA A 50 5.83 12.81 -16.45
N GLY A 51 5.91 11.48 -16.36
CA GLY A 51 7.01 10.74 -15.77
C GLY A 51 7.01 10.73 -14.25
N VAL A 52 5.85 10.93 -13.62
CA VAL A 52 5.66 10.82 -12.18
C VAL A 52 5.06 9.45 -11.85
N PRO A 53 5.78 8.56 -11.15
CA PRO A 53 5.24 7.28 -10.70
C PRO A 53 4.02 7.46 -9.80
N VAL A 54 2.95 6.70 -10.07
CA VAL A 54 1.68 6.83 -9.34
C VAL A 54 1.34 5.51 -8.64
N PHE A 55 1.27 5.55 -7.31
CA PHE A 55 0.75 4.45 -6.51
C PHE A 55 -0.72 4.70 -6.16
N MET A 56 -1.58 3.71 -6.39
CA MET A 56 -3.02 3.76 -6.08
C MET A 56 -3.48 2.49 -5.38
N ALA A 57 -4.27 2.64 -4.32
CA ALA A 57 -4.94 1.53 -3.67
C ALA A 57 -6.30 1.27 -4.36
N ASP A 58 -6.42 0.14 -5.05
CA ASP A 58 -7.66 -0.26 -5.75
C ASP A 58 -8.44 -1.32 -4.96
N VAL A 59 -9.23 -0.87 -3.98
CA VAL A 59 -10.03 -1.77 -3.14
C VAL A 59 -11.23 -2.36 -3.90
N LYS A 60 -11.68 -1.71 -4.99
CA LYS A 60 -12.90 -2.10 -5.73
C LYS A 60 -12.62 -2.80 -7.06
N GLY A 61 -11.38 -2.81 -7.51
CA GLY A 61 -10.98 -3.29 -8.84
C GLY A 61 -11.36 -2.34 -9.97
N ASP A 62 -11.80 -1.11 -9.67
CA ASP A 62 -12.32 -0.17 -10.67
C ASP A 62 -11.24 0.70 -11.32
N LEU A 63 -9.97 0.56 -10.92
CA LEU A 63 -8.81 1.27 -11.50
C LEU A 63 -8.01 0.38 -12.47
N SER A 64 -8.14 -0.94 -12.37
CA SER A 64 -7.35 -1.91 -13.15
C SER A 64 -7.41 -1.74 -14.67
N GLY A 65 -8.51 -1.20 -15.21
CA GLY A 65 -8.68 -0.95 -16.64
C GLY A 65 -7.70 0.04 -17.27
N MET A 66 -6.97 0.84 -16.46
CA MET A 66 -6.01 1.84 -16.96
C MET A 66 -4.83 1.27 -17.75
N GLY A 67 -4.51 -0.02 -17.56
CA GLY A 67 -3.44 -0.70 -18.30
C GLY A 67 -3.80 -1.02 -19.76
N ALA A 68 -5.07 -0.88 -20.15
CA ALA A 68 -5.51 -1.08 -21.52
C ALA A 68 -5.87 0.24 -22.19
N ALA A 69 -5.59 0.36 -23.49
CA ALA A 69 -6.07 1.48 -24.28
C ALA A 69 -7.61 1.46 -24.31
N GLY A 70 -8.23 2.61 -24.01
CA GLY A 70 -9.68 2.73 -23.98
C GLY A 70 -10.33 2.45 -25.34
N ASN A 71 -11.49 1.78 -25.34
CA ASN A 71 -12.27 1.57 -26.55
C ASN A 71 -13.20 2.78 -26.82
N PRO A 72 -13.13 3.41 -28.01
CA PRO A 72 -13.94 4.58 -28.34
C PRO A 72 -15.41 4.20 -28.53
N SER A 73 -16.19 4.27 -27.46
CA SER A 73 -17.66 4.11 -27.52
C SER A 73 -18.33 5.33 -28.18
N GLU A 74 -19.52 5.15 -28.77
CA GLU A 74 -20.31 6.25 -29.34
C GLU A 74 -20.56 7.37 -28.33
N LYS A 75 -20.81 7.01 -27.06
CA LYS A 75 -21.01 7.97 -25.96
C LYS A 75 -19.74 8.80 -25.69
N LEU A 76 -18.57 8.18 -25.72
CA LEU A 76 -17.29 8.85 -25.53
C LEU A 76 -16.98 9.78 -26.70
N LEU A 77 -17.13 9.29 -27.94
CA LEU A 77 -16.90 10.08 -29.15
C LEU A 77 -17.82 11.31 -29.22
N LYS A 78 -19.11 11.15 -28.90
CA LYS A 78 -20.04 12.27 -28.78
C LYS A 78 -19.58 13.28 -27.74
N ARG A 79 -19.14 12.81 -26.57
CA ARG A 79 -18.65 13.70 -25.50
C ARG A 79 -17.38 14.46 -25.90
N ILE A 80 -16.46 13.81 -26.60
CA ILE A 80 -15.25 14.44 -27.16
C ILE A 80 -15.62 15.55 -28.13
N ALA A 81 -16.57 15.28 -29.03
CA ALA A 81 -17.09 16.27 -29.99
C ALA A 81 -17.79 17.44 -29.28
N ASP A 82 -18.65 17.18 -28.29
CA ASP A 82 -19.33 18.22 -27.49
C ASP A 82 -18.32 19.11 -26.73
N LEU A 83 -17.18 18.54 -26.32
CA LEU A 83 -16.12 19.27 -25.63
C LEU A 83 -15.19 20.03 -26.58
N GLY A 84 -15.21 19.71 -27.89
CA GLY A 84 -14.30 20.26 -28.89
C GLY A 84 -12.85 19.81 -28.70
N LEU A 85 -12.64 18.58 -28.23
CA LEU A 85 -11.30 18.04 -28.00
C LEU A 85 -10.76 17.43 -29.30
N GLU A 86 -9.72 18.04 -29.86
CA GLU A 86 -9.01 17.53 -31.02
C GLU A 86 -7.86 16.59 -30.61
N GLY A 87 -7.52 15.64 -31.49
CA GLY A 87 -6.36 14.76 -31.27
C GLY A 87 -6.53 13.69 -30.18
N PHE A 88 -7.77 13.41 -29.73
CA PHE A 88 -8.00 12.32 -28.78
C PHE A 88 -7.61 10.97 -29.38
N ALA A 89 -6.59 10.35 -28.80
CA ALA A 89 -6.15 9.01 -29.14
C ALA A 89 -6.09 8.18 -27.84
N PRO A 90 -6.81 7.05 -27.75
CA PRO A 90 -6.65 6.14 -26.62
C PRO A 90 -5.23 5.58 -26.58
N TYR A 91 -4.67 5.46 -25.39
CA TYR A 91 -3.39 4.81 -25.15
C TYR A 91 -3.45 3.99 -23.86
N ALA A 92 -2.58 2.99 -23.77
CA ALA A 92 -2.40 2.20 -22.55
C ALA A 92 -1.40 2.91 -21.62
N ASN A 93 -1.62 2.82 -20.32
CA ASN A 93 -0.66 3.27 -19.32
C ASN A 93 0.22 2.10 -18.87
N PRO A 94 1.50 2.33 -18.52
CA PRO A 94 2.29 1.32 -17.83
C PRO A 94 1.64 1.07 -16.46
N VAL A 95 1.29 -0.18 -16.17
CA VAL A 95 0.67 -0.56 -14.89
C VAL A 95 1.32 -1.84 -14.37
N ALA A 96 1.71 -1.82 -13.11
CA ALA A 96 2.09 -3.00 -12.36
C ALA A 96 1.01 -3.30 -11.31
N PHE A 97 0.44 -4.50 -11.35
CA PHE A 97 -0.53 -4.94 -10.35
C PHE A 97 0.19 -5.56 -9.18
N TRP A 98 -0.03 -4.99 -8.00
CA TRP A 98 0.49 -5.50 -6.76
C TRP A 98 -0.65 -6.05 -5.92
N ASP A 99 -0.45 -7.23 -5.36
CA ASP A 99 -1.49 -7.97 -4.64
C ASP A 99 -0.92 -8.53 -3.33
N VAL A 100 -1.61 -8.27 -2.22
CA VAL A 100 -1.22 -8.75 -0.89
C VAL A 100 -1.33 -10.28 -0.79
N PHE A 101 -2.30 -10.88 -1.47
CA PHE A 101 -2.51 -12.32 -1.50
C PHE A 101 -1.88 -13.00 -2.74
N GLY A 102 -1.40 -12.20 -3.69
CA GLY A 102 -0.73 -12.71 -4.89
C GLY A 102 -1.62 -13.50 -5.84
N GLU A 103 -2.94 -13.31 -5.80
CA GLU A 103 -3.90 -14.01 -6.66
C GLU A 103 -3.96 -13.42 -8.07
N ASN A 104 -3.96 -12.08 -8.16
CA ASN A 104 -4.20 -11.34 -9.40
C ASN A 104 -3.04 -10.39 -9.75
N GLY A 105 -1.92 -10.47 -9.04
CA GLY A 105 -0.79 -9.55 -9.21
C GLY A 105 0.49 -10.03 -8.56
N ILE A 106 1.50 -9.15 -8.59
CA ILE A 106 2.81 -9.36 -7.96
C ILE A 106 2.61 -9.38 -6.44
N PRO A 107 3.01 -10.46 -5.73
CA PRO A 107 2.88 -10.53 -4.29
C PRO A 107 3.61 -9.39 -3.58
N ILE A 108 2.90 -8.61 -2.77
CA ILE A 108 3.51 -7.67 -1.82
C ILE A 108 3.82 -8.42 -0.54
N ARG A 109 5.06 -8.32 -0.07
CA ARG A 109 5.47 -8.88 1.22
C ARG A 109 6.23 -7.88 2.08
N ALA A 110 6.16 -8.08 3.38
CA ALA A 110 6.98 -7.40 4.37
C ALA A 110 7.57 -8.43 5.34
N THR A 111 8.77 -8.20 5.87
CA THR A 111 9.28 -9.07 6.94
C THR A 111 8.74 -8.59 8.29
N VAL A 112 8.63 -9.51 9.25
CA VAL A 112 8.28 -9.16 10.64
C VAL A 112 9.26 -8.15 11.24
N SER A 113 10.56 -8.34 10.96
CA SER A 113 11.62 -7.45 11.45
C SER A 113 11.48 -6.03 10.89
N ASP A 114 11.18 -5.88 9.59
CA ASP A 114 10.98 -4.57 8.96
C ASP A 114 9.72 -3.86 9.48
N MET A 115 8.64 -4.62 9.69
CA MET A 115 7.41 -4.06 10.25
C MET A 115 7.57 -3.60 11.70
N GLY A 116 8.33 -4.37 12.48
CA GLY A 116 8.71 -4.03 13.84
C GLY A 116 7.56 -4.11 14.87
N PRO A 117 7.91 -3.99 16.17
CA PRO A 117 6.97 -4.26 17.25
C PRO A 117 5.86 -3.20 17.37
N LEU A 118 6.13 -1.95 16.97
CA LEU A 118 5.15 -0.86 17.10
C LEU A 118 3.97 -1.02 16.13
N LEU A 119 4.26 -1.31 14.86
CA LEU A 119 3.21 -1.48 13.85
C LEU A 119 2.47 -2.80 14.06
N LEU A 120 3.18 -3.86 14.43
CA LEU A 120 2.56 -5.13 14.80
C LEU A 120 1.66 -5.01 16.04
N ALA A 121 2.06 -4.25 17.06
CA ALA A 121 1.20 -4.03 18.23
C ALA A 121 -0.12 -3.34 17.84
N ARG A 122 -0.09 -2.39 16.91
CA ARG A 122 -1.30 -1.75 16.37
C ARG A 122 -2.14 -2.71 15.53
N LEU A 123 -1.50 -3.48 14.64
CA LEU A 123 -2.17 -4.47 13.79
C LEU A 123 -2.89 -5.52 14.64
N LEU A 124 -2.26 -5.97 15.73
CA LEU A 124 -2.80 -6.96 16.66
C LEU A 124 -3.72 -6.33 17.73
N ASN A 125 -3.93 -5.01 17.70
CA ASN A 125 -4.73 -4.25 18.67
C ASN A 125 -4.32 -4.51 20.13
N LEU A 126 -3.01 -4.53 20.39
CA LEU A 126 -2.44 -4.75 21.71
C LEU A 126 -2.55 -3.49 22.57
N ASN A 127 -2.77 -3.67 23.88
CA ASN A 127 -2.63 -2.57 24.84
C ASN A 127 -1.16 -2.27 25.15
N ASP A 128 -0.89 -1.18 25.86
CA ASP A 128 0.47 -0.72 26.16
C ASP A 128 1.33 -1.80 26.85
N THR A 129 0.76 -2.56 27.78
CA THR A 129 1.46 -3.65 28.48
C THR A 129 1.84 -4.79 27.52
N GLN A 130 0.92 -5.18 26.65
CA GLN A 130 1.15 -6.22 25.64
C GLN A 130 2.15 -5.74 24.56
N GLY A 131 2.04 -4.48 24.15
CA GLY A 131 2.97 -3.84 23.23
C GLY A 131 4.39 -3.76 23.81
N GLY A 132 4.53 -3.45 25.10
CA GLY A 132 5.81 -3.48 25.81
C GLY A 132 6.43 -4.88 25.84
N VAL A 133 5.62 -5.92 26.06
CA VAL A 133 6.09 -7.31 25.97
C VAL A 133 6.51 -7.67 24.55
N LEU A 134 5.77 -7.24 23.52
CA LEU A 134 6.16 -7.46 22.12
C LEU A 134 7.49 -6.75 21.79
N GLN A 135 7.70 -5.52 22.25
CA GLN A 135 8.98 -4.82 22.10
C GLN A 135 10.14 -5.60 22.75
N LEU A 136 9.91 -6.15 23.94
CA LEU A 136 10.89 -6.99 24.62
C LEU A 136 11.22 -8.26 23.82
N VAL A 137 10.21 -8.91 23.24
CA VAL A 137 10.41 -10.08 22.37
C VAL A 137 11.33 -9.75 21.19
N PHE A 138 11.10 -8.60 20.53
CA PHE A 138 11.95 -8.13 19.45
C PHE A 138 13.38 -7.82 19.93
N LYS A 139 13.52 -7.12 21.07
CA LYS A 139 14.84 -6.78 21.61
C LYS A 139 15.69 -8.02 21.91
N ILE A 140 15.07 -9.06 22.48
CA ILE A 140 15.75 -10.33 22.75
C ILE A 140 16.15 -11.01 21.44
N ALA A 141 15.31 -10.97 20.41
CA ALA A 141 15.63 -11.54 19.10
C ALA A 141 16.85 -10.83 18.49
N ASP A 142 16.86 -9.49 18.52
CA ASP A 142 17.97 -8.67 18.03
C ASP A 142 19.28 -8.98 18.78
N ASP A 143 19.24 -9.08 20.11
CA ASP A 143 20.43 -9.37 20.94
C ASP A 143 20.96 -10.78 20.72
N GLN A 144 20.11 -11.71 20.30
CA GLN A 144 20.49 -13.07 19.91
C GLN A 144 20.86 -13.20 18.42
N GLY A 145 20.79 -12.11 17.65
CA GLY A 145 21.05 -12.11 16.21
C GLY A 145 20.04 -12.91 15.40
N LEU A 146 18.80 -13.02 15.90
CA LEU A 146 17.71 -13.75 15.26
C LEU A 146 16.85 -12.80 14.43
N LEU A 147 16.93 -12.90 13.12
CA LEU A 147 16.02 -12.21 12.21
C LEU A 147 14.65 -12.91 12.22
N LEU A 148 13.59 -12.14 12.45
CA LEU A 148 12.22 -12.61 12.37
C LEU A 148 11.69 -12.28 10.97
N LEU A 149 11.54 -13.28 10.12
CA LEU A 149 11.14 -13.07 8.73
C LEU A 149 9.63 -13.16 8.59
N ASP A 150 9.03 -14.21 9.14
CA ASP A 150 7.61 -14.52 8.99
C ASP A 150 6.87 -14.63 10.34
N LEU A 151 5.57 -14.92 10.28
CA LEU A 151 4.74 -15.11 11.47
C LEU A 151 5.15 -16.34 12.30
N LYS A 152 5.75 -17.37 11.69
CA LYS A 152 6.17 -18.59 12.40
C LYS A 152 7.38 -18.29 13.28
N ASP A 153 8.33 -17.52 12.76
CA ASP A 153 9.49 -17.03 13.50
C ASP A 153 9.05 -16.20 14.70
N LEU A 154 8.14 -15.23 14.50
CA LEU A 154 7.63 -14.40 15.58
C LEU A 154 6.89 -15.24 16.63
N ARG A 155 6.05 -16.18 16.21
CA ARG A 155 5.33 -17.08 17.14
C ARG A 155 6.31 -17.94 17.93
N ALA A 156 7.34 -18.48 17.29
CA ALA A 156 8.39 -19.25 17.95
C ALA A 156 9.15 -18.40 18.96
N MET A 157 9.47 -17.15 18.61
CA MET A 157 10.18 -16.22 19.48
C MET A 157 9.33 -15.80 20.70
N VAL A 158 8.05 -15.48 20.49
CA VAL A 158 7.10 -15.18 21.58
C VAL A 158 6.98 -16.38 22.52
N GLN A 159 6.94 -17.60 21.99
CA GLN A 159 6.91 -18.83 22.79
C GLN A 159 8.20 -18.99 23.60
N HIS A 160 9.36 -18.83 22.96
CA HIS A 160 10.67 -18.92 23.59
C HIS A 160 10.81 -17.94 24.77
N VAL A 161 10.39 -16.69 24.59
CA VAL A 161 10.40 -15.67 25.64
C VAL A 161 9.42 -16.00 26.76
N GLY A 162 8.25 -16.56 26.44
CA GLY A 162 7.29 -17.05 27.43
C GLY A 162 7.83 -18.18 28.30
N ASP A 163 8.44 -19.20 27.69
CA ASP A 163 8.97 -20.37 28.39
C ASP A 163 10.19 -20.03 29.26
N ASN A 164 10.96 -19.03 28.84
CA ASN A 164 12.18 -18.58 29.52
C ASN A 164 12.02 -17.25 30.26
N ALA A 165 10.78 -16.81 30.54
CA ALA A 165 10.48 -15.49 31.08
C ALA A 165 11.31 -15.14 32.33
N LYS A 166 11.51 -16.11 33.24
CA LYS A 166 12.31 -15.90 34.47
C LYS A 166 13.77 -15.53 34.19
N THR A 167 14.35 -16.05 33.11
CA THR A 167 15.73 -15.78 32.71
C THR A 167 15.86 -14.37 32.14
N PHE A 168 14.82 -13.89 31.44
CA PHE A 168 14.83 -12.57 30.81
C PHE A 168 14.39 -11.44 31.74
N THR A 169 13.64 -11.74 32.81
CA THR A 169 13.07 -10.71 33.71
C THR A 169 14.10 -9.74 34.27
N THR A 170 15.30 -10.20 34.63
CA THR A 170 16.31 -9.36 35.26
C THR A 170 16.92 -8.35 34.30
N GLU A 171 17.13 -8.75 33.04
CA GLU A 171 17.83 -7.94 32.05
C GLU A 171 16.88 -7.06 31.23
N TYR A 172 15.70 -7.59 30.88
CA TYR A 172 14.77 -6.93 29.97
C TYR A 172 13.49 -6.42 30.65
N GLY A 173 13.19 -6.91 31.86
CA GLY A 173 11.97 -6.58 32.59
C GLY A 173 10.93 -7.68 32.56
N ASN A 174 9.85 -7.49 33.32
CA ASN A 174 8.87 -8.53 33.59
C ASN A 174 8.04 -8.92 32.35
N VAL A 175 8.04 -10.21 32.02
CA VAL A 175 7.21 -10.79 30.95
C VAL A 175 5.98 -11.46 31.55
N ALA A 176 4.83 -10.80 31.45
CA ALA A 176 3.57 -11.37 31.95
C ALA A 176 3.05 -12.48 31.01
N SER A 177 2.78 -13.67 31.55
CA SER A 177 2.25 -14.81 30.77
C SER A 177 0.93 -14.50 30.06
N ALA A 178 0.09 -13.64 30.66
CA ALA A 178 -1.15 -13.17 30.05
C ALA A 178 -0.91 -12.38 28.75
N SER A 179 0.15 -11.57 28.69
CA SER A 179 0.53 -10.81 27.49
C SER A 179 1.05 -11.73 26.39
N ILE A 180 1.88 -12.72 26.73
CA ILE A 180 2.33 -13.76 25.80
C ILE A 180 1.13 -14.47 25.15
N GLY A 181 0.15 -14.90 25.96
CA GLY A 181 -1.06 -15.54 25.45
C GLY A 181 -1.92 -14.63 24.57
N ALA A 182 -1.98 -13.32 24.85
CA ALA A 182 -2.69 -12.36 24.01
C ALA A 182 -2.02 -12.18 22.65
N ILE A 183 -0.69 -12.01 22.63
CA ILE A 183 0.10 -11.89 21.40
C ILE A 183 -0.05 -13.15 20.55
N GLN A 184 0.12 -14.35 21.13
CA GLN A 184 -0.03 -15.62 20.40
C GLN A 184 -1.41 -15.77 19.74
N ARG A 185 -2.49 -15.40 20.44
CA ARG A 185 -3.83 -15.44 19.86
C ARG A 185 -3.99 -14.45 18.70
N GLY A 186 -3.47 -13.24 18.85
CA GLY A 186 -3.48 -12.24 17.78
C GLY A 186 -2.75 -12.73 16.53
N LEU A 187 -1.56 -13.30 16.71
CA LEU A 187 -0.78 -13.88 15.60
C LEU A 187 -1.51 -15.03 14.91
N LEU A 188 -2.17 -15.91 15.68
CA LEU A 188 -2.96 -17.00 15.11
C LEU A 188 -4.17 -16.48 14.30
N THR A 189 -4.86 -15.45 14.79
CA THR A 189 -5.96 -14.82 14.05
C THR A 189 -5.47 -14.19 12.75
N LEU A 190 -4.32 -13.52 12.77
CA LEU A 190 -3.71 -12.90 11.59
C LEU A 190 -3.30 -13.95 10.55
N GLU A 191 -2.71 -15.08 10.99
CA GLU A 191 -2.37 -16.21 10.14
C GLU A 191 -3.62 -16.80 9.46
N GLN A 192 -4.73 -16.97 10.20
CA GLN A 192 -6.01 -17.43 9.63
C GLN A 192 -6.62 -16.47 8.60
N GLN A 193 -6.22 -15.20 8.61
CA GLN A 193 -6.66 -14.17 7.66
C GLN A 193 -5.70 -14.03 6.46
N GLY A 194 -4.74 -14.95 6.30
CA GLY A 194 -3.78 -14.94 5.19
C GLY A 194 -2.53 -14.10 5.46
N GLY A 195 -2.26 -13.72 6.72
CA GLY A 195 -1.05 -12.98 7.07
C GLY A 195 0.25 -13.74 6.74
N ASP A 196 0.20 -15.07 6.66
CA ASP A 196 1.31 -15.91 6.21
C ASP A 196 1.71 -15.71 4.75
N GLN A 197 0.82 -15.18 3.91
CA GLN A 197 1.13 -14.84 2.51
C GLN A 197 1.82 -13.48 2.39
N PHE A 198 1.52 -12.57 3.32
CA PHE A 198 2.07 -11.21 3.37
C PHE A 198 3.41 -11.13 4.11
N PHE A 199 3.56 -11.85 5.24
CA PHE A 199 4.80 -11.80 6.01
C PHE A 199 5.83 -12.79 5.47
N GLY A 200 6.92 -12.30 4.89
CA GLY A 200 8.01 -13.11 4.37
C GLY A 200 8.88 -12.38 3.35
N GLU A 201 9.65 -13.15 2.59
CA GLU A 201 10.57 -12.66 1.56
C GLU A 201 10.12 -13.06 0.14
N PRO A 202 10.52 -12.33 -0.92
CA PRO A 202 11.27 -11.08 -0.89
C PRO A 202 10.39 -9.91 -0.44
N MET A 203 10.95 -9.03 0.38
CA MET A 203 10.27 -7.82 0.83
C MET A 203 10.08 -6.83 -0.33
N LEU A 204 8.99 -6.06 -0.29
CA LEU A 204 8.75 -4.96 -1.21
C LEU A 204 9.93 -3.96 -1.18
N ASP A 205 10.55 -3.75 -2.34
CA ASP A 205 11.46 -2.62 -2.54
C ASP A 205 10.64 -1.40 -2.95
N ILE A 206 10.68 -0.33 -2.13
CA ILE A 206 9.97 0.92 -2.43
C ILE A 206 10.44 1.53 -3.76
N ASN A 207 11.67 1.25 -4.19
CA ASN A 207 12.18 1.71 -5.48
C ASN A 207 11.44 1.07 -6.66
N ASP A 208 10.83 -0.11 -6.49
CA ASP A 208 9.99 -0.71 -7.52
C ASP A 208 8.72 0.11 -7.79
N LEU A 209 8.23 0.86 -6.79
CA LEU A 209 7.09 1.78 -6.93
C LEU A 209 7.47 3.11 -7.60
N MET A 210 8.76 3.37 -7.80
CA MET A 210 9.29 4.62 -8.37
C MET A 210 9.83 4.45 -9.80
N LYS A 211 9.60 3.30 -10.43
CA LYS A 211 10.06 3.01 -11.79
C LYS A 211 9.27 3.80 -12.84
N VAL A 212 9.93 4.04 -13.97
CA VAL A 212 9.32 4.54 -15.20
C VAL A 212 9.59 3.55 -16.34
N ASP A 213 8.71 3.53 -17.34
CA ASP A 213 8.85 2.71 -18.53
C ASP A 213 9.92 3.25 -19.50
N GLU A 214 10.13 2.54 -20.63
CA GLU A 214 11.09 2.92 -21.67
C GLU A 214 10.78 4.27 -22.34
N ASN A 215 9.53 4.74 -22.24
CA ASN A 215 9.07 6.03 -22.75
C ASN A 215 9.15 7.14 -21.69
N GLY A 216 9.66 6.84 -20.50
CA GLY A 216 9.74 7.77 -19.37
C GLY A 216 8.42 8.01 -18.64
N ARG A 217 7.43 7.11 -18.79
CA ARG A 217 6.12 7.19 -18.11
C ARG A 217 6.13 6.39 -16.81
N GLY A 218 5.58 6.96 -15.75
CA GLY A 218 5.55 6.37 -14.40
C GLY A 218 4.31 5.57 -14.08
#